data_AF-A0A914FB18-F1
#
_entry.id   AF-A0A914FB18-F1
#
_cell.length_a   1.000
_cell.length_b   1.000
_cell.length_c   1.000
_cell.angle_alpha   90.00
_cell.angle_beta   90.00
_cell.angle_gamma   90.00
#
_symmetry.space_group_name_H-M   'P 1'
#
loop_
_entity.id
_entity.type
_entity.pdbx_description
1 polymer ?
#
loop_
_entity_poly.entity_id
_entity_poly.type
_entity_poly.pdbx_seq_one_letter_code
_entity_poly.pdbx_strand_id
1 'polypeptide(L)'
;MENSNSAEYSYNLQIKTKTERLKWDDIELQKYYDLSEIKNHGTHLIVGIQYGGNAFVTISQKLNRSSSSRKAEVQNKLGINLINFLNVGTYSDTKFPYNETMKDMDFDISVEADVSPEEGDNLITLEGAVKYVNSLNGRLSKYNNGKGVILQYEMIPLHYINSISKPYTTLSNDVIFSVNEKLFYLEAINKK
;
A
#
# COMPACT_ATOMS: atom_id res chain seq x y z
N MET A 1 -5.88 25.84 22.20
CA MET A 1 -5.76 24.75 21.20
C MET A 1 -7.11 24.08 21.11
N GLU A 2 -7.79 24.20 19.98
CA GLU A 2 -9.08 23.55 19.78
C GLU A 2 -8.86 22.05 19.54
N ASN A 3 -9.32 21.21 20.47
CA ASN A 3 -9.44 19.78 20.22
C ASN A 3 -10.51 19.56 19.14
N SER A 4 -10.07 19.47 17.88
CA SER A 4 -10.90 19.04 16.77
C SER A 4 -11.20 17.56 16.96
N ASN A 5 -12.44 17.25 17.35
CA ASN A 5 -12.91 15.88 17.39
C ASN A 5 -13.18 15.44 15.95
N SER A 6 -12.28 14.70 15.32
CA SER A 6 -12.53 14.04 14.05
C SER A 6 -12.47 12.52 14.21
N ALA A 7 -13.22 11.81 13.36
CA ALA A 7 -13.01 10.39 13.10
C ALA A 7 -12.38 10.27 11.72
N GLU A 8 -11.38 9.41 11.58
CA GLU A 8 -10.65 9.18 10.34
C GLU A 8 -10.49 7.67 10.11
N TYR A 9 -10.72 7.24 8.88
CA TYR A 9 -10.52 5.88 8.41
C TYR A 9 -9.73 5.89 7.12
N SER A 10 -8.63 5.16 7.09
CA SER A 10 -7.83 4.95 5.89
C SER A 10 -7.86 3.49 5.49
N TYR A 11 -8.07 3.25 4.20
CA TYR A 11 -7.93 1.95 3.57
C TYR A 11 -6.74 1.97 2.62
N ASN A 12 -5.83 1.02 2.79
CA ASN A 12 -4.71 0.81 1.88
C ASN A 12 -5.03 -0.38 0.96
N LEU A 13 -5.11 -0.10 -0.34
CA LEU A 13 -5.11 -1.10 -1.39
C LEU A 13 -3.71 -1.26 -1.95
N GLN A 14 -3.18 -2.48 -1.89
CA GLN A 14 -1.95 -2.85 -2.58
C GLN A 14 -2.25 -3.88 -3.67
N ILE A 15 -1.97 -3.52 -4.93
CA ILE A 15 -2.08 -4.39 -6.10
C ILE A 15 -0.68 -4.85 -6.47
N LYS A 16 -0.43 -6.17 -6.48
CA LYS A 16 0.82 -6.76 -6.97
C LYS A 16 0.61 -7.37 -8.34
N THR A 17 1.44 -7.01 -9.31
CA THR A 17 1.27 -7.38 -10.73
C THR A 17 2.34 -8.35 -11.21
N LYS A 18 3.61 -7.99 -11.05
CA LYS A 18 4.74 -8.77 -11.58
C LYS A 18 5.92 -8.73 -10.63
N THR A 19 6.57 -9.87 -10.46
CA THR A 19 7.88 -9.97 -9.81
C THR A 19 8.91 -10.31 -10.86
N GLU A 20 10.02 -9.57 -10.88
CA GLU A 20 11.21 -9.89 -11.66
C GLU A 20 12.36 -10.17 -10.70
N ARG A 21 13.07 -11.27 -10.89
CA ARG A 21 14.20 -11.66 -10.04
C ARG A 21 15.37 -12.12 -10.89
N LEU A 22 16.55 -11.63 -10.55
CA LEU A 22 17.82 -12.18 -10.99
C LEU A 22 18.02 -13.52 -10.29
N LYS A 23 18.34 -14.56 -11.06
CA LYS A 23 18.73 -15.87 -10.53
C LYS A 23 20.16 -15.82 -10.01
N TRP A 24 20.34 -15.10 -8.91
CA TRP A 24 21.65 -14.86 -8.31
C TRP A 24 22.23 -16.12 -7.65
N ASP A 25 21.37 -17.01 -7.16
CA ASP A 25 21.71 -18.28 -6.51
C ASP A 25 22.03 -19.42 -7.48
N ASP A 26 21.85 -19.22 -8.79
CA ASP A 26 22.16 -20.20 -9.81
C ASP A 26 23.67 -20.25 -10.10
N ILE A 27 24.32 -21.33 -9.68
CA ILE A 27 25.78 -21.55 -9.77
C ILE A 27 26.29 -21.47 -11.22
N GLU A 28 25.49 -21.92 -12.20
CA GLU A 28 25.91 -21.87 -13.60
C GLU A 28 25.86 -20.44 -14.14
N LEU A 29 24.85 -19.66 -13.73
CA LEU A 29 24.73 -18.26 -14.12
C LEU A 29 25.74 -17.34 -13.41
N GLN A 30 26.16 -17.69 -12.19
CA GLN A 30 27.15 -16.91 -11.43
C GLN A 30 28.47 -16.71 -12.16
N LYS A 31 28.88 -17.67 -13.00
CA LYS A 31 30.11 -17.61 -13.81
C LYS A 31 30.08 -16.46 -14.83
N TYR A 32 28.89 -15.98 -15.18
CA TYR A 32 28.69 -14.91 -16.16
C TYR A 32 28.47 -13.53 -15.52
N TYR A 33 28.35 -13.44 -14.20
CA TYR A 33 28.18 -12.16 -13.51
C TYR A 33 29.54 -11.49 -13.31
N ASP A 34 29.84 -10.45 -14.08
CA ASP A 34 30.99 -9.58 -13.80
C ASP A 34 30.62 -8.53 -12.76
N LEU A 35 31.09 -8.76 -11.53
CA LEU A 35 30.87 -7.85 -10.40
C LEU A 35 32.07 -6.97 -10.10
N SER A 36 33.11 -7.00 -10.93
CA SER A 36 34.33 -6.23 -10.69
C SER A 36 34.06 -4.72 -10.67
N GLU A 37 33.16 -4.25 -11.53
CA GLU A 37 32.81 -2.82 -11.62
C GLU A 37 31.81 -2.39 -10.55
N ILE A 38 30.88 -3.27 -10.15
CA ILE A 38 29.78 -2.91 -9.22
C ILE A 38 30.29 -2.51 -7.83
N LYS A 39 31.46 -3.01 -7.42
CA LYS A 39 32.07 -2.72 -6.10
C LYS A 39 32.37 -1.24 -5.87
N ASN A 40 32.60 -0.47 -6.93
CA ASN A 40 32.93 0.94 -6.82
C ASN A 40 31.70 1.86 -6.91
N HIS A 41 30.52 1.30 -7.18
CA HIS A 41 29.32 2.07 -7.53
C HIS A 41 28.15 1.90 -6.54
N GLY A 42 28.24 1.01 -5.56
CA GLY A 42 27.17 0.85 -4.57
C GLY A 42 27.53 -0.06 -3.40
N THR A 43 26.57 -0.25 -2.48
CA THR A 43 26.70 -1.14 -1.31
C THR A 43 25.84 -2.41 -1.44
N HIS A 44 24.84 -2.40 -2.33
CA HIS A 44 23.89 -3.47 -2.54
C HIS A 44 23.65 -3.71 -4.04
N LEU A 45 23.34 -4.96 -4.40
CA LEU A 45 22.86 -5.37 -5.70
C LEU A 45 21.34 -5.60 -5.63
N ILE A 46 20.57 -4.97 -6.50
CA ILE A 46 19.14 -5.29 -6.66
C ILE A 46 19.05 -6.64 -7.40
N VAL A 47 18.47 -7.63 -6.73
CA VAL A 47 18.26 -8.97 -7.27
C VAL A 47 16.79 -9.27 -7.52
N GLY A 48 15.88 -8.41 -7.06
CA GLY A 48 14.46 -8.57 -7.29
C GLY A 48 13.72 -7.25 -7.27
N ILE A 49 12.68 -7.15 -8.10
CA ILE A 49 11.78 -6.01 -8.17
C ILE A 49 10.35 -6.55 -8.17
N GLN A 50 9.56 -6.12 -7.18
CA GLN A 50 8.12 -6.31 -7.18
C GLN A 50 7.46 -5.06 -7.76
N TYR A 51 6.68 -5.25 -8.82
CA TYR A 51 5.86 -4.21 -9.43
C TYR A 51 4.40 -4.32 -8.99
N GLY A 52 3.67 -3.23 -9.15
CA GLY A 52 2.28 -3.11 -8.78
C GLY A 52 1.86 -1.65 -8.62
N GLY A 53 1.00 -1.37 -7.64
CA GLY A 53 0.65 -0.01 -7.23
C GLY A 53 -0.11 -0.01 -5.91
N ASN A 54 0.02 1.08 -5.17
CA ASN A 54 -0.72 1.34 -3.94
C ASN A 54 -1.75 2.45 -4.16
N ALA A 55 -2.83 2.38 -3.39
CA ALA A 55 -3.78 3.46 -3.22
C ALA A 55 -4.26 3.52 -1.77
N PHE A 56 -4.34 4.72 -1.23
CA PHE A 56 -4.86 5.03 0.09
C PHE A 56 -6.13 5.84 -0.09
N VAL A 57 -7.24 5.35 0.43
CA VAL A 57 -8.49 6.10 0.52
C VAL A 57 -8.71 6.46 1.98
N THR A 58 -8.75 7.75 2.27
CA THR A 58 -9.01 8.26 3.62
C THR A 58 -10.34 8.98 3.65
N ILE A 59 -11.17 8.63 4.62
CA ILE A 59 -12.45 9.29 4.90
C ILE A 59 -12.35 9.86 6.30
N SER A 60 -12.58 11.16 6.41
CA SER A 60 -12.62 11.86 7.68
C SER A 60 -13.94 12.58 7.89
N GLN A 61 -14.38 12.66 9.14
CA GLN A 61 -15.57 13.40 9.53
C GLN A 61 -15.29 14.24 10.76
N LYS A 62 -15.69 15.51 10.71
CA LYS A 62 -15.68 16.40 11.87
C LYS A 62 -16.88 16.09 12.75
N LEU A 63 -16.62 15.83 14.03
CA LEU A 63 -17.63 15.47 15.02
C LEU A 63 -17.96 16.69 15.86
N ASN A 64 -19.21 17.15 15.78
CA ASN A 64 -19.71 18.16 16.70
C ASN A 64 -19.74 17.61 18.13
N ARG A 65 -19.39 18.46 19.12
CA ARG A 65 -19.06 18.09 20.52
C ARG A 65 -20.14 17.35 21.31
N SER A 66 -21.36 17.13 20.80
CA SER A 66 -22.53 16.81 21.62
C SER A 66 -22.94 15.33 21.76
N SER A 67 -22.20 14.33 21.25
CA SER A 67 -22.55 12.92 21.57
C SER A 67 -21.43 11.91 21.33
N SER A 68 -20.77 11.47 22.41
CA SER A 68 -19.79 10.38 22.42
C SER A 68 -20.33 9.06 21.85
N SER A 69 -21.63 8.81 22.01
CA SER A 69 -22.35 7.65 21.46
C SER A 69 -22.48 7.70 19.94
N ARG A 70 -22.73 8.89 19.38
CA ARG A 70 -22.83 9.09 17.92
C ARG A 70 -21.49 8.93 17.24
N LYS A 71 -20.38 9.26 17.91
CA LYS A 71 -19.02 9.05 17.39
C LYS A 71 -18.73 7.57 17.11
N ALA A 72 -19.01 6.70 18.08
CA ALA A 72 -18.74 5.25 17.95
C ALA A 72 -19.64 4.58 16.89
N GLU A 73 -20.89 5.02 16.77
CA GLU A 73 -21.83 4.53 15.76
C GLU A 73 -21.41 4.94 14.34
N VAL A 74 -21.04 6.22 14.17
CA VAL A 74 -20.51 6.78 12.93
C VAL A 74 -19.20 6.10 12.53
N GLN A 75 -18.30 5.91 13.48
CA GLN A 75 -17.03 5.21 13.31
C GLN A 75 -17.23 3.78 12.80
N ASN A 76 -18.11 3.01 13.46
CA ASN A 76 -18.43 1.66 13.02
C ASN A 76 -19.09 1.63 11.63
N LYS A 77 -20.01 2.56 11.33
CA LYS A 77 -20.68 2.63 10.03
C LYS A 77 -19.73 3.01 8.89
N LEU A 78 -18.82 3.96 9.12
CA LEU A 78 -17.79 4.36 8.15
C LEU A 78 -16.84 3.22 7.82
N GLY A 79 -16.27 2.59 8.85
CA GLY A 79 -15.34 1.48 8.68
C GLY A 79 -15.98 0.27 7.98
N ILE A 80 -17.18 -0.14 8.41
CA ILE A 80 -17.91 -1.26 7.81
C ILE A 80 -18.28 -0.96 6.36
N ASN A 81 -18.75 0.26 6.06
CA ASN A 81 -19.14 0.61 4.70
C ASN A 81 -17.93 0.70 3.77
N LEU A 82 -16.80 1.28 4.20
CA LEU A 82 -15.59 1.35 3.39
C LEU A 82 -15.01 -0.03 3.09
N ILE A 83 -14.94 -0.90 4.10
CA ILE A 83 -14.46 -2.28 3.96
C ILE A 83 -15.39 -3.11 3.06
N ASN A 84 -16.70 -3.00 3.26
CA ASN A 84 -17.67 -3.69 2.40
C ASN A 84 -17.63 -3.15 0.97
N PHE A 85 -17.39 -1.86 0.77
CA PHE A 85 -17.29 -1.26 -0.55
C PHE A 85 -16.09 -1.80 -1.33
N LEU A 86 -14.94 -1.96 -0.66
CA LEU A 86 -13.68 -2.35 -1.29
C LEU A 86 -13.48 -3.87 -1.39
N ASN A 87 -14.09 -4.65 -0.49
CA ASN A 87 -14.05 -6.10 -0.54
C ASN A 87 -14.97 -6.72 -1.60
N VAL A 88 -15.97 -5.99 -2.12
CA VAL A 88 -16.68 -6.47 -3.31
C VAL A 88 -15.88 -6.11 -4.57
N GLY A 89 -14.74 -6.77 -4.72
CA GLY A 89 -13.88 -6.74 -5.92
C GLY A 89 -14.51 -7.35 -7.17
N THR A 90 -15.85 -7.42 -7.24
CA THR A 90 -16.65 -7.92 -8.37
C THR A 90 -18.05 -7.29 -8.33
N TYR A 91 -18.23 -6.12 -8.95
CA TYR A 91 -19.53 -5.59 -9.40
C TYR A 91 -19.35 -5.38 -10.92
N SER A 92 -20.07 -5.98 -11.89
CA SER A 92 -21.36 -6.66 -11.89
C SER A 92 -22.47 -5.87 -11.19
N ASP A 93 -22.73 -4.65 -11.67
CA ASP A 93 -24.05 -4.00 -11.77
C ASP A 93 -24.98 -3.95 -10.54
N THR A 94 -24.54 -4.38 -9.36
CA THR A 94 -25.34 -4.27 -8.15
C THR A 94 -25.43 -2.78 -7.81
N LYS A 95 -26.64 -2.30 -7.54
CA LYS A 95 -26.84 -0.93 -7.09
C LYS A 95 -26.49 -0.91 -5.61
N PHE A 96 -25.56 -0.03 -5.24
CA PHE A 96 -25.26 0.23 -3.84
C PHE A 96 -26.56 0.58 -3.12
N PRO A 97 -26.88 -0.03 -1.96
CA PRO A 97 -27.91 0.51 -1.09
C PRO A 97 -27.33 1.79 -0.49
N TYR A 98 -27.39 2.88 -1.26
CA TYR A 98 -27.13 4.22 -0.76
C TYR A 98 -28.21 4.49 0.29
N ASN A 99 -27.90 4.17 1.53
CA ASN A 99 -28.80 4.44 2.64
C ASN A 99 -28.90 5.97 2.75
N GLU A 100 -30.12 6.50 2.71
CA GLU A 100 -30.41 7.93 2.78
C GLU A 100 -29.74 8.59 3.99
N THR A 101 -29.46 7.84 5.06
CA THR A 101 -28.73 8.31 6.25
C THR A 101 -27.29 8.77 6.00
N MET A 102 -26.67 8.48 4.84
CA MET A 102 -25.35 9.01 4.47
C MET A 102 -25.41 10.32 3.67
N LYS A 103 -26.58 10.78 3.20
CA LYS A 103 -26.70 12.07 2.49
C LYS A 103 -26.43 13.27 3.39
N ASP A 104 -26.70 13.13 4.69
CA ASP A 104 -26.65 14.23 5.66
C ASP A 104 -25.32 14.31 6.43
N MET A 105 -24.31 13.53 6.03
CA MET A 105 -23.00 13.52 6.68
C MET A 105 -21.94 14.15 5.76
N ASP A 106 -21.35 15.26 6.22
CA ASP A 106 -20.20 15.88 5.56
C ASP A 106 -18.96 15.03 5.82
N PHE A 107 -18.50 14.32 4.78
CA PHE A 107 -17.24 13.58 4.80
C PHE A 107 -16.20 14.31 3.96
N ASP A 108 -15.00 14.42 4.50
CA ASP A 108 -13.80 14.84 3.78
C ASP A 108 -13.10 13.57 3.28
N ILE A 109 -13.05 13.38 1.96
CA ILE A 109 -12.48 12.20 1.30
C ILE A 109 -11.20 12.59 0.58
N SER A 110 -10.13 11.83 0.82
CA SER A 110 -8.88 11.95 0.07
C SER A 110 -8.46 10.60 -0.50
N VAL A 111 -7.87 10.65 -1.69
CA VAL A 111 -7.29 9.49 -2.36
C VAL A 111 -5.86 9.81 -2.75
N GLU A 112 -4.92 9.03 -2.26
CA GLU A 112 -3.50 9.10 -2.61
C GLU A 112 -3.09 7.79 -3.28
N ALA A 113 -2.52 7.83 -4.48
CA ALA A 113 -2.12 6.61 -5.16
C ALA A 113 -0.86 6.82 -5.99
N ASP A 114 -0.19 5.71 -6.29
CA ASP A 114 1.01 5.72 -7.13
C ASP A 114 0.73 6.07 -8.60
N VAL A 115 -0.54 6.01 -9.01
CA VAL A 115 -0.99 6.31 -10.37
C VAL A 115 -1.86 7.56 -10.36
N SER A 116 -1.51 8.58 -11.13
CA SER A 116 -2.29 9.81 -11.13
C SER A 116 -3.75 9.59 -11.60
N PRO A 117 -4.71 10.34 -11.03
CA PRO A 117 -6.07 10.43 -11.56
C PRO A 117 -6.07 11.00 -12.99
N GLU A 118 -7.09 10.63 -13.75
CA GLU A 118 -7.33 11.11 -15.12
C GLU A 118 -8.38 12.23 -15.08
N GLU A 119 -8.45 12.98 -16.17
CA GLU A 119 -9.46 14.03 -16.33
C GLU A 119 -10.87 13.43 -16.19
N GLY A 120 -11.66 13.97 -15.25
CA GLY A 120 -13.01 13.48 -14.95
C GLY A 120 -13.13 12.59 -13.71
N ASP A 121 -12.01 12.19 -13.08
CA ASP A 121 -12.08 11.49 -11.79
C ASP A 121 -12.53 12.43 -10.66
N ASN A 122 -13.66 12.09 -10.01
CA ASN A 122 -14.20 12.88 -8.91
C ASN A 122 -13.87 12.27 -7.53
N LEU A 123 -12.66 12.52 -7.05
CA LEU A 123 -12.14 11.87 -5.84
C LEU A 123 -12.67 12.43 -4.51
N ILE A 124 -13.38 13.57 -4.53
CA ILE A 124 -13.97 14.18 -3.32
C ILE A 124 -15.28 13.49 -2.90
N THR A 125 -15.76 12.52 -3.68
CA THR A 125 -16.95 11.72 -3.39
C THR A 125 -16.57 10.27 -3.17
N LEU A 126 -17.32 9.56 -2.32
CA LEU A 126 -17.07 8.14 -2.07
C LEU A 126 -17.21 7.30 -3.34
N GLU A 127 -18.24 7.62 -4.14
CA GLU A 127 -18.48 6.94 -5.41
C GLU A 127 -17.32 7.14 -6.38
N GLY A 128 -16.82 8.36 -6.54
CA GLY A 128 -15.72 8.63 -7.46
C GLY A 128 -14.38 8.11 -6.94
N ALA A 129 -14.12 8.17 -5.63
CA ALA A 129 -12.96 7.51 -5.01
C ALA A 129 -12.94 6.01 -5.32
N VAL A 130 -14.08 5.34 -5.24
CA VAL A 130 -14.10 3.90 -5.51
C VAL A 130 -14.07 3.59 -7.01
N LYS A 131 -14.77 4.34 -7.86
CA LYS A 131 -14.62 4.18 -9.31
C LYS A 131 -13.16 4.28 -9.73
N TYR A 132 -12.45 5.24 -9.15
CA TYR A 132 -11.02 5.39 -9.35
C TYR A 132 -10.24 4.17 -8.84
N VAL A 133 -10.44 3.72 -7.59
CA VAL A 133 -9.77 2.53 -7.03
C VAL A 133 -9.99 1.28 -7.89
N ASN A 134 -11.22 1.04 -8.34
CA ASN A 134 -11.55 -0.10 -9.19
C ASN A 134 -10.88 -0.03 -10.56
N SER A 135 -10.61 1.18 -11.06
CA SER A 135 -9.90 1.38 -12.33
C SER A 135 -8.38 1.22 -12.24
N LEU A 136 -7.80 1.11 -11.03
CA LEU A 136 -6.35 1.08 -10.83
C LEU A 136 -5.66 -0.06 -11.59
N ASN A 137 -6.25 -1.25 -11.64
CA ASN A 137 -5.69 -2.37 -12.41
C ASN A 137 -5.51 -2.01 -13.89
N GLY A 138 -6.52 -1.39 -14.50
CA GLY A 138 -6.46 -0.93 -15.88
C GLY A 138 -5.44 0.19 -16.07
N ARG A 139 -5.32 1.10 -15.11
CA ARG A 139 -4.38 2.23 -15.21
C ARG A 139 -2.93 1.81 -14.99
N LEU A 140 -2.67 0.86 -14.10
CA LEU A 140 -1.34 0.28 -13.88
C LEU A 140 -0.76 -0.34 -15.15
N SER A 141 -1.61 -0.81 -16.05
CA SER A 141 -1.17 -1.34 -17.34
C SER A 141 -0.43 -0.31 -18.21
N LYS A 142 -0.63 0.98 -17.98
CA LYS A 142 0.04 2.07 -18.70
C LYS A 142 1.51 2.26 -18.27
N TYR A 143 1.93 1.63 -17.19
CA TYR A 143 3.26 1.81 -16.59
C TYR A 143 4.15 0.58 -16.81
N ASN A 144 5.43 0.82 -17.12
CA ASN A 144 6.47 -0.21 -17.26
C ASN A 144 6.04 -1.42 -18.11
N ASN A 145 5.48 -1.18 -19.30
CA ASN A 145 4.98 -2.23 -20.21
C ASN A 145 3.96 -3.17 -19.56
N GLY A 146 3.02 -2.62 -18.79
CA GLY A 146 1.99 -3.40 -18.12
C GLY A 146 2.37 -3.91 -16.74
N LYS A 147 3.60 -3.67 -16.28
CA LYS A 147 4.05 -4.13 -14.96
C LYS A 147 3.53 -3.25 -13.83
N GLY A 148 3.18 -1.98 -14.05
CA GLY A 148 2.86 -1.06 -12.94
C GLY A 148 4.10 -0.34 -12.40
N VAL A 149 3.97 0.33 -11.25
CA VAL A 149 5.08 1.02 -10.55
C VAL A 149 5.88 0.04 -9.69
N ILE A 150 7.08 0.44 -9.27
CA ILE A 150 7.91 -0.39 -8.38
C ILE A 150 7.40 -0.25 -6.94
N LEU A 151 7.04 -1.38 -6.32
CA LEU A 151 6.57 -1.45 -4.93
C LEU A 151 7.69 -1.78 -3.95
N GLN A 152 8.57 -2.70 -4.32
CA GLN A 152 9.58 -3.23 -3.43
C GLN A 152 10.81 -3.68 -4.21
N TYR A 153 11.99 -3.42 -3.63
CA TYR A 153 13.26 -3.97 -4.06
C TYR A 153 13.70 -5.10 -3.14
N GLU A 154 14.26 -6.14 -3.71
CA GLU A 154 15.05 -7.14 -3.01
C GLU A 154 16.52 -6.90 -3.33
N MET A 155 17.33 -6.78 -2.27
CA MET A 155 18.71 -6.34 -2.38
C MET A 155 19.64 -7.28 -1.61
N ILE A 156 20.79 -7.58 -2.20
CA ILE A 156 21.87 -8.34 -1.54
C ILE A 156 23.06 -7.40 -1.33
N PRO A 157 23.57 -7.26 -0.09
CA PRO A 157 24.80 -6.53 0.16
C PRO A 157 25.98 -7.09 -0.64
N LEU A 158 26.75 -6.23 -1.31
CA LEU A 158 27.87 -6.67 -2.16
C LEU A 158 28.97 -7.40 -1.38
N HIS A 159 29.12 -7.11 -0.09
CA HIS A 159 30.11 -7.80 0.73
C HIS A 159 29.79 -9.30 0.91
N TYR A 160 28.50 -9.69 0.91
CA TYR A 160 28.10 -11.11 0.98
C TYR A 160 28.40 -11.86 -0.30
N ILE A 161 28.29 -11.19 -1.45
CA ILE A 161 28.60 -11.79 -2.74
C ILE A 161 30.08 -12.22 -2.80
N ASN A 162 30.97 -11.39 -2.23
CA ASN A 162 32.40 -11.74 -2.16
C ASN A 162 32.67 -12.95 -1.27
N SER A 163 31.87 -13.20 -0.23
CA SER A 163 32.03 -14.37 0.64
C SER A 163 31.52 -15.67 0.01
N ILE A 164 30.51 -15.63 -0.87
CA ILE A 164 29.96 -16.83 -1.54
C ILE A 164 30.94 -17.41 -2.56
N SER A 165 31.83 -16.58 -3.13
CA SER A 165 32.93 -17.04 -4.00
C SER A 165 34.04 -17.81 -3.27
N LYS A 166 33.98 -17.91 -1.93
CA LYS A 166 34.88 -18.73 -1.12
C LYS A 166 34.09 -19.91 -0.53
N PRO A 167 34.64 -21.13 -0.52
CA PRO A 167 33.94 -22.29 0.03
C PRO A 167 33.51 -22.02 1.48
N TYR A 168 32.24 -22.29 1.75
CA TYR A 168 31.46 -21.95 2.94
C TYR A 168 32.26 -21.95 4.26
N THR A 169 32.17 -20.85 5.00
CA THR A 169 32.18 -20.87 6.47
C THR A 169 30.77 -20.48 6.92
N THR A 170 30.17 -21.34 7.71
CA THR A 170 28.81 -21.24 8.25
C THR A 170 28.56 -19.85 8.84
N LEU A 171 27.58 -19.10 8.32
CA LEU A 171 27.12 -17.85 8.92
C LEU A 171 26.26 -18.19 10.14
N SER A 172 26.61 -17.66 11.32
CA SER A 172 25.76 -17.77 12.50
C SER A 172 24.53 -16.87 12.35
N ASN A 173 23.39 -17.35 12.83
CA ASN A 173 22.09 -16.67 12.77
C ASN A 173 21.96 -15.52 13.79
N ASP A 174 23.07 -14.99 14.30
CA ASP A 174 23.04 -13.98 15.34
C ASP A 174 23.08 -12.60 14.70
N VAL A 175 21.90 -12.09 14.33
CA VAL A 175 21.44 -10.70 14.54
C VAL A 175 20.14 -10.57 13.75
N ILE A 176 19.02 -10.91 14.39
CA ILE A 176 17.72 -10.33 14.06
C ILE A 176 17.59 -9.11 14.97
N PHE A 177 17.80 -7.90 14.44
CA PHE A 177 17.23 -6.73 15.10
C PHE A 177 15.72 -6.83 14.93
N SER A 178 15.02 -7.20 16.01
CA SER A 178 13.57 -7.05 16.06
C SER A 178 13.26 -5.56 16.01
N VAL A 179 12.94 -5.06 14.81
CA VAL A 179 12.15 -3.84 14.73
C VAL A 179 10.79 -4.23 15.29
N ASN A 180 10.43 -3.63 16.43
CA ASN A 180 9.14 -3.79 17.08
C ASN A 180 8.02 -3.87 16.04
N GLU A 181 7.48 -5.07 15.82
CA GLU A 181 6.20 -5.25 15.14
C GLU A 181 5.12 -4.68 16.06
N LYS A 182 4.99 -3.36 16.11
CA LYS A 182 3.66 -2.80 16.28
C LYS A 182 2.92 -3.14 15.01
N LEU A 183 2.19 -4.26 15.04
CA LEU A 183 1.00 -4.46 14.22
C LEU A 183 0.29 -3.11 14.09
N PHE A 184 0.07 -2.66 12.86
CA PHE A 184 -0.89 -1.60 12.58
C PHE A 184 -2.28 -2.14 12.93
N TYR A 185 -2.62 -2.12 14.22
CA TYR A 185 -4.01 -2.08 14.64
C TYR A 185 -4.52 -0.67 14.35
N LEU A 186 -5.76 -0.60 13.87
CA LEU A 186 -6.58 0.60 13.83
C LEU A 186 -6.60 1.24 15.24
N GLU A 187 -5.68 2.16 15.52
CA GLU A 187 -5.80 3.04 16.67
C GLU A 187 -6.75 4.17 16.27
N ALA A 188 -7.99 4.09 16.77
CA ALA A 188 -8.80 5.29 16.93
C ALA A 188 -8.03 6.22 17.87
N ILE A 189 -7.35 7.22 17.32
CA ILE A 189 -6.59 8.20 18.08
C ILE A 189 -7.58 9.03 18.91
N ASN A 190 -7.81 8.61 20.14
CA ASN A 190 -8.49 9.43 21.16
C ASN A 190 -7.47 10.42 21.74
N LYS A 191 -7.32 11.59 21.10
CA LYS A 191 -6.68 12.73 21.77
C LYS A 191 -7.67 13.31 22.79
N LYS A 192 -7.32 13.17 24.08
CA LYS A 192 -8.01 13.81 25.22
C LYS A 192 -7.79 15.32 25.22
#